data_AF-A0A977PVN4-F1
#
_entry.id   AF-A0A977PVN4-F1
#
_cell.length_a   1.000
_cell.length_b   1.000
_cell.length_c   1.000
_cell.angle_alpha   90.00
_cell.angle_beta   90.00
_cell.angle_gamma   90.00
#
_symmetry.space_group_name_H-M   'P 1'
#
loop_
_entity.id
_entity.type
_entity.pdbx_description
1 polymer ?
#
loop_
_entity_poly.entity_id
_entity_poly.type
_entity_poly.pdbx_seq_one_letter_code
_entity_poly.pdbx_strand_id
1 'polypeptide(L)'
;MKIKSAVINLSLGFLGSLLVSNFPQYLGFNPEKASAQTPSCPLSADIAVTFLNSECKEVVLDKPQNFYRYFGNNVSKYGRYLTSNQYTTNVDVIRNLALDQSWQPPNPASMKVTVTLPAGTTVYQGIVAPQNPASCYPGGGQQTFIKDSRDPNIKWSDGESITVKPFSCP
;
A
#
# COMPACT_ATOMS: atom_id res chain seq x y z
N MET A 1 -13.61 13.57 -51.93
CA MET A 1 -13.92 12.94 -53.24
C MET A 1 -13.57 11.46 -53.14
N LYS A 2 -14.54 10.57 -53.40
CA LYS A 2 -14.41 9.10 -53.33
C LYS A 2 -13.70 8.59 -54.58
N ILE A 3 -12.85 7.55 -54.48
CA ILE A 3 -12.82 6.45 -55.45
C ILE A 3 -12.55 5.14 -54.69
N LYS A 4 -13.42 4.15 -54.94
CA LYS A 4 -13.37 2.76 -54.47
C LYS A 4 -12.79 1.85 -55.58
N SER A 5 -12.48 0.60 -55.21
CA SER A 5 -12.44 -0.61 -56.06
C SER A 5 -11.10 -0.90 -56.74
N ALA A 6 -10.64 -2.14 -57.00
CA ALA A 6 -11.22 -3.47 -56.87
C ALA A 6 -10.12 -4.57 -56.85
N VAL A 7 -10.57 -5.77 -56.50
CA VAL A 7 -9.91 -7.08 -56.40
C VAL A 7 -9.51 -7.66 -57.76
N ILE A 8 -8.40 -8.40 -57.84
CA ILE A 8 -8.19 -9.45 -58.86
C ILE A 8 -7.66 -10.71 -58.18
N ASN A 9 -8.44 -11.79 -58.28
CA ASN A 9 -8.04 -13.16 -58.00
C ASN A 9 -7.30 -13.73 -59.23
N LEU A 10 -6.23 -14.50 -59.01
CA LEU A 10 -5.85 -15.59 -59.91
C LEU A 10 -5.49 -16.83 -59.09
N SER A 11 -6.01 -17.97 -59.54
CA SER A 11 -6.09 -19.26 -58.88
C SER A 11 -5.29 -20.34 -59.63
N LEU A 12 -5.22 -21.53 -59.03
CA LEU A 12 -4.65 -22.82 -59.48
C LEU A 12 -3.13 -22.95 -59.30
N GLY A 13 -2.59 -23.97 -58.62
CA GLY A 13 -3.15 -25.18 -58.02
C GLY A 13 -2.05 -26.24 -58.01
N PHE A 14 -1.83 -26.91 -56.88
CA PHE A 14 -1.17 -28.22 -56.88
C PHE A 14 -1.79 -29.09 -55.79
N LEU A 15 -2.35 -30.21 -56.27
CA LEU A 15 -2.83 -31.34 -55.49
C LEU A 15 -1.64 -32.05 -54.83
N GLY A 16 -1.87 -32.56 -53.63
CA GLY A 16 -1.12 -33.71 -53.14
C GLY A 16 -0.77 -33.64 -51.67
N SER A 17 -1.57 -34.32 -50.86
CA SER A 17 -1.14 -35.35 -49.88
C SER A 17 -1.86 -35.16 -48.54
N LEU A 18 -2.81 -36.06 -48.31
CA LEU A 18 -3.45 -36.32 -47.03
C LEU A 18 -2.41 -36.80 -46.02
N LEU A 19 -2.21 -36.05 -44.93
CA LEU A 19 -1.75 -36.60 -43.67
C LEU A 19 -2.64 -36.04 -42.56
N VAL A 20 -3.62 -36.85 -42.17
CA VAL A 20 -4.43 -36.65 -40.97
C VAL A 20 -3.53 -36.95 -39.78
N SER A 21 -2.90 -35.93 -39.22
CA SER A 21 -2.28 -36.03 -37.89
C SER A 21 -3.36 -35.78 -36.84
N ASN A 22 -3.83 -36.86 -36.22
CA ASN A 22 -4.59 -36.84 -34.97
C ASN A 22 -3.76 -36.13 -33.89
N PHE A 23 -3.97 -34.84 -33.69
CA PHE A 23 -3.52 -34.15 -32.49
C PHE A 23 -4.62 -34.27 -31.41
N PRO A 24 -4.32 -34.87 -30.26
CA PRO A 24 -5.30 -34.96 -29.18
C PRO A 24 -5.59 -33.56 -28.62
N GLN A 25 -6.88 -33.22 -28.58
CA GLN A 25 -7.42 -32.03 -27.93
C GLN A 25 -7.24 -32.12 -26.41
N TYR A 26 -6.06 -31.79 -25.88
CA TYR A 26 -5.91 -31.58 -24.44
C TYR A 26 -4.94 -30.44 -24.14
N LEU A 27 -5.39 -29.22 -24.40
CA LEU A 27 -5.05 -28.08 -23.56
C LEU A 27 -6.34 -27.33 -23.30
N GLY A 28 -7.14 -27.86 -22.37
CA GLY A 28 -8.11 -27.05 -21.65
C GLY A 28 -7.32 -26.01 -20.87
N PHE A 29 -7.14 -24.83 -21.45
CA PHE A 29 -6.97 -23.63 -20.64
C PHE A 29 -8.28 -23.46 -19.88
N ASN A 30 -8.35 -24.06 -18.70
CA ASN A 30 -9.25 -23.57 -17.67
C ASN A 30 -8.70 -22.20 -17.31
N PRO A 31 -9.39 -21.08 -17.60
CA PRO A 31 -9.19 -19.89 -16.79
C PRO A 31 -9.80 -20.25 -15.44
N GLU A 32 -9.08 -21.02 -14.62
CA GLU A 32 -9.28 -20.94 -13.19
C GLU A 32 -9.08 -19.47 -12.88
N LYS A 33 -10.23 -18.81 -12.71
CA LYS A 33 -10.38 -17.46 -12.22
C LYS A 33 -9.29 -17.27 -11.20
N ALA A 34 -8.28 -16.45 -11.53
CA ALA A 34 -7.50 -15.80 -10.51
C ALA A 34 -8.55 -15.12 -9.63
N SER A 35 -8.85 -15.72 -8.49
CA SER A 35 -9.77 -15.16 -7.52
C SER A 35 -9.15 -13.82 -7.19
N ALA A 36 -9.75 -12.73 -7.65
CA ALA A 36 -9.36 -11.41 -7.22
C ALA A 36 -9.54 -11.44 -5.71
N GLN A 37 -8.43 -11.56 -4.99
CA GLN A 37 -8.42 -11.54 -3.53
C GLN A 37 -8.96 -10.16 -3.16
N THR A 38 -10.24 -10.10 -2.79
CA THR A 38 -10.85 -8.85 -2.36
C THR A 38 -10.04 -8.34 -1.17
N PRO A 39 -9.61 -7.07 -1.15
CA PRO A 39 -8.91 -6.49 -0.01
C PRO A 39 -9.64 -6.86 1.28
N SER A 40 -8.95 -7.48 2.24
CA SER A 40 -9.56 -7.84 3.52
C SER A 40 -9.70 -6.64 4.45
N CYS A 41 -9.08 -5.51 4.09
CA CYS A 41 -9.18 -4.25 4.83
C CYS A 41 -10.52 -3.55 4.55
N PRO A 42 -11.38 -3.33 5.56
CA PRO A 42 -12.68 -2.67 5.41
C PRO A 42 -12.55 -1.13 5.31
N LEU A 43 -11.66 -0.67 4.45
CA LEU A 43 -11.42 0.74 4.12
C LEU A 43 -11.51 0.95 2.61
N SER A 44 -11.55 2.21 2.19
CA SER A 44 -11.46 2.56 0.77
C SER A 44 -10.12 2.12 0.19
N ALA A 45 -10.10 1.81 -1.11
CA ALA A 45 -8.92 1.24 -1.77
C ALA A 45 -7.66 2.10 -1.58
N ASP A 46 -7.79 3.43 -1.65
CA ASP A 46 -6.70 4.40 -1.46
C ASP A 46 -6.05 4.34 -0.07
N ILE A 47 -6.78 3.89 0.95
CA ILE A 47 -6.23 3.65 2.29
C ILE A 47 -5.79 2.20 2.44
N ALA A 48 -6.59 1.25 1.94
CA ALA A 48 -6.28 -0.17 2.01
C ALA A 48 -4.91 -0.48 1.39
N VAL A 49 -4.55 0.15 0.25
CA VAL A 49 -3.25 -0.07 -0.41
C VAL A 49 -2.04 0.32 0.45
N THR A 50 -2.23 1.11 1.51
CA THR A 50 -1.15 1.46 2.44
C THR A 50 -0.81 0.31 3.40
N PHE A 51 -1.66 -0.70 3.49
CA PHE A 51 -1.42 -1.93 4.22
C PHE A 51 -0.92 -3.03 3.29
N LEU A 52 0.00 -3.86 3.78
CA LEU A 52 0.57 -4.97 3.03
C LEU A 52 -0.56 -5.87 2.51
N ASN A 53 -0.52 -6.17 1.21
CA ASN A 53 -1.54 -6.94 0.49
C ASN A 53 -2.96 -6.33 0.56
N SER A 54 -3.10 -5.05 0.92
CA SER A 54 -4.38 -4.41 1.22
C SER A 54 -5.17 -5.10 2.35
N GLU A 55 -4.45 -5.61 3.36
CA GLU A 55 -5.02 -6.35 4.50
C GLU A 55 -4.90 -5.56 5.80
N CYS A 56 -6.03 -5.34 6.47
CA CYS A 56 -6.08 -4.73 7.79
C CYS A 56 -7.27 -5.27 8.60
N LYS A 57 -7.20 -5.17 9.92
CA LYS A 57 -8.28 -5.55 10.83
C LYS A 57 -8.91 -4.32 11.44
N GLU A 58 -10.23 -4.22 11.36
CA GLU A 58 -10.99 -3.26 12.17
C GLU A 58 -11.02 -3.74 13.63
N VAL A 59 -10.67 -2.84 14.55
CA VAL A 59 -10.60 -3.11 15.99
C VAL A 59 -11.24 -1.95 16.73
N VAL A 60 -12.17 -2.24 17.64
CA VAL A 60 -12.67 -1.25 18.61
C VAL A 60 -11.85 -1.38 19.88
N LEU A 61 -11.21 -0.29 20.32
CA LEU A 61 -10.41 -0.30 21.53
C LEU A 61 -11.29 -0.46 22.77
N ASP A 62 -10.98 -1.42 23.63
CA ASP A 62 -11.71 -1.67 24.88
C ASP A 62 -11.28 -0.72 26.01
N LYS A 63 -10.06 -0.20 25.93
CA LYS A 63 -9.46 0.75 26.87
C LYS A 63 -8.62 1.79 26.13
N PRO A 64 -8.27 2.92 26.78
CA PRO A 64 -7.35 3.87 26.19
C PRO A 64 -6.01 3.19 25.84
N GLN A 65 -5.49 3.46 24.65
CA GLN A 65 -4.26 2.85 24.16
C GLN A 65 -3.33 3.91 23.55
N ASN A 66 -2.04 3.75 23.84
CA ASN A 66 -0.99 4.60 23.28
C ASN A 66 -0.47 4.03 21.96
N PHE A 67 -0.28 4.94 21.02
CA PHE A 67 0.40 4.75 19.76
C PHE A 67 1.45 5.85 19.58
N TYR A 68 2.22 5.76 18.51
CA TYR A 68 3.24 6.71 18.15
C TYR A 68 2.98 7.25 16.75
N ARG A 69 3.31 8.52 16.55
CA ARG A 69 3.36 9.12 15.23
C ARG A 69 4.69 9.82 15.04
N TYR A 70 5.35 9.48 13.95
CA TYR A 70 6.58 10.13 13.51
C TYR A 70 6.25 11.17 12.44
N PHE A 71 6.86 12.36 12.56
CA PHE A 71 6.53 13.49 11.72
C PHE A 71 7.74 14.42 11.53
N GLY A 72 7.67 15.27 10.51
CA GLY A 72 8.75 16.20 10.16
C GLY A 72 8.41 17.68 10.32
N ASN A 73 7.13 18.01 10.48
CA ASN A 73 6.67 19.39 10.68
C ASN A 73 5.36 19.42 11.49
N ASN A 74 5.07 20.55 12.13
CA ASN A 74 3.91 20.70 12.99
C ASN A 74 2.56 20.48 12.29
N VAL A 75 2.46 20.74 10.98
CA VAL A 75 1.22 20.46 10.22
C VAL A 75 0.95 18.96 10.17
N SER A 76 1.99 18.16 9.92
CA SER A 76 1.91 16.71 9.86
C SER A 76 1.81 16.01 11.22
N LYS A 77 1.92 16.73 12.35
CA LYS A 77 1.84 16.16 13.71
C LYS A 77 0.52 15.42 13.97
N TYR A 78 -0.60 15.88 13.41
CA TYR A 78 -1.95 15.38 13.72
C TYR A 78 -2.55 14.49 12.62
N GLY A 79 -1.72 13.69 11.95
CA GLY A 79 -2.17 12.82 10.86
C GLY A 79 -2.76 11.50 11.35
N ARG A 80 -3.44 10.82 10.42
CA ARG A 80 -4.27 9.63 10.68
C ARG A 80 -3.53 8.29 10.77
N TYR A 81 -2.26 8.27 10.40
CA TYR A 81 -1.42 7.07 10.41
C TYR A 81 -0.53 7.06 11.66
N LEU A 82 -0.66 6.01 12.46
CA LEU A 82 0.03 5.78 13.72
C LEU A 82 0.73 4.42 13.69
N THR A 83 1.57 4.14 14.68
CA THR A 83 2.20 2.83 14.87
C THR A 83 2.29 2.48 16.35
N SER A 84 2.24 1.21 16.72
CA SER A 84 2.60 0.72 18.06
C SER A 84 4.10 0.42 18.20
N ASN A 85 4.82 0.32 17.08
CA ASN A 85 6.28 0.16 17.11
C ASN A 85 6.97 1.44 17.52
N GLN A 86 8.04 1.29 18.29
CA GLN A 86 8.96 2.37 18.57
C GLN A 86 10.27 2.13 17.83
N TYR A 87 10.71 3.17 17.15
CA TYR A 87 11.97 3.26 16.42
C TYR A 87 12.84 4.34 17.05
N THR A 88 14.14 4.06 17.12
CA THR A 88 15.14 4.94 17.71
C THR A 88 15.66 5.97 16.70
N THR A 89 15.78 5.59 15.43
CA THR A 89 16.35 6.44 14.39
C THR A 89 15.34 6.74 13.28
N ASN A 90 15.47 7.92 12.66
CA ASN A 90 14.63 8.29 11.52
C ASN A 90 14.78 7.32 10.33
N VAL A 91 15.97 6.75 10.12
CA VAL A 91 16.20 5.75 9.07
C VAL A 91 15.32 4.52 9.29
N ASP A 92 15.23 4.04 10.53
CA ASP A 92 14.35 2.90 10.87
C ASP A 92 12.89 3.25 10.63
N VAL A 93 12.47 4.45 11.04
CA VAL A 93 11.10 4.93 10.81
C VAL A 93 10.78 4.98 9.32
N ILE A 94 11.64 5.64 8.54
CA ILE A 94 11.44 5.86 7.10
C ILE A 94 11.31 4.52 6.38
N ARG A 95 12.17 3.55 6.70
CA ARG A 95 12.16 2.24 6.04
C ARG A 95 10.97 1.39 6.46
N ASN A 96 10.73 1.26 7.78
CA ASN A 96 9.66 0.38 8.29
C ASN A 96 8.26 0.95 8.07
N LEU A 97 8.11 2.28 8.07
CA LEU A 97 6.84 2.96 7.81
C LEU A 97 6.72 3.48 6.38
N ALA A 98 7.64 3.07 5.50
CA ALA A 98 7.67 3.41 4.07
C ALA A 98 7.39 4.90 3.79
N LEU A 99 8.06 5.79 4.53
CA LEU A 99 7.88 7.23 4.38
C LEU A 99 8.67 7.71 3.16
N ASP A 100 8.01 7.85 2.02
CA ASP A 100 8.69 8.31 0.81
C ASP A 100 9.14 9.77 0.96
N GLN A 101 10.44 9.98 0.84
CA GLN A 101 11.08 11.29 0.97
C GLN A 101 10.87 12.18 -0.27
N SER A 102 10.25 11.66 -1.33
CA SER A 102 9.82 12.46 -2.49
C SER A 102 8.55 13.28 -2.22
N TRP A 103 7.78 12.92 -1.19
CA TRP A 103 6.56 13.63 -0.79
C TRP A 103 6.83 15.11 -0.54
N GLN A 104 5.81 15.94 -0.80
CA GLN A 104 5.90 17.39 -0.68
C GLN A 104 4.88 17.90 0.35
N PRO A 105 5.32 18.38 1.54
CA PRO A 105 6.70 18.38 2.04
C PRO A 105 7.18 16.97 2.44
N PRO A 106 8.49 16.71 2.46
CA PRO A 106 9.03 15.42 2.88
C PRO A 106 8.77 15.18 4.37
N ASN A 107 8.67 13.90 4.77
CA ASN A 107 8.60 13.51 6.16
C ASN A 107 9.94 12.88 6.61
N PRO A 108 10.91 13.69 7.10
CA PRO A 108 12.19 13.20 7.60
C PRO A 108 12.08 12.41 8.91
N ALA A 109 10.88 12.27 9.48
CA ALA A 109 10.63 11.59 10.75
C ALA A 109 11.54 12.08 11.90
N SER A 110 11.81 13.38 11.98
CA SER A 110 12.72 13.94 12.99
C SER A 110 12.10 14.02 14.39
N MET A 111 10.78 13.96 14.49
CA MET A 111 10.02 14.07 15.73
C MET A 111 9.07 12.88 15.90
N LYS A 112 8.76 12.54 17.15
CA LYS A 112 7.75 11.55 17.55
C LYS A 112 6.79 12.17 18.56
N VAL A 113 5.51 11.84 18.45
CA VAL A 113 4.51 12.09 19.51
C VAL A 113 3.92 10.78 19.97
N THR A 114 3.58 10.73 21.25
CA THR A 114 2.69 9.70 21.79
C THR A 114 1.26 10.17 21.57
N VAL A 115 0.43 9.27 21.07
CA VAL A 115 -0.98 9.50 20.75
C VAL A 115 -1.81 8.55 21.60
N THR A 116 -2.55 9.07 22.55
CA THR A 116 -3.48 8.28 23.36
C THR A 116 -4.86 8.34 22.72
N LEU A 117 -5.29 7.21 22.16
CA LEU A 117 -6.66 7.04 21.67
C LEU A 117 -7.55 6.59 22.83
N PRO A 118 -8.76 7.16 23.00
CA PRO A 118 -9.68 6.73 24.04
C PRO A 118 -10.28 5.35 23.74
N ALA A 119 -10.84 4.71 24.77
CA ALA A 119 -11.69 3.53 24.60
C ALA A 119 -12.87 3.84 23.67
N GLY A 120 -13.36 2.83 22.95
CA GLY A 120 -14.42 2.96 21.95
C GLY A 120 -13.94 3.46 20.58
N THR A 121 -12.68 3.91 20.45
CA THR A 121 -12.13 4.31 19.14
C THR A 121 -12.05 3.11 18.21
N THR A 122 -12.61 3.23 17.01
CA THR A 122 -12.39 2.26 15.93
C THR A 122 -11.09 2.56 15.20
N VAL A 123 -10.20 1.57 15.15
CA VAL A 123 -8.90 1.64 14.49
C VAL A 123 -8.75 0.53 13.46
N TYR A 124 -7.86 0.72 12.50
CA TYR A 124 -7.56 -0.27 11.46
C TYR A 124 -6.09 -0.64 11.53
N GLN A 125 -5.81 -1.90 11.88
CA GLN A 125 -4.46 -2.36 12.19
C GLN A 125 -3.97 -3.36 11.16
N GLY A 126 -2.71 -3.20 10.74
CA GLY A 126 -2.06 -4.10 9.80
C GLY A 126 -0.57 -3.82 9.70
N ILE A 127 0.04 -4.33 8.63
CA ILE A 127 1.45 -4.11 8.32
C ILE A 127 1.55 -3.05 7.23
N VAL A 128 2.54 -2.16 7.29
CA VAL A 128 2.79 -1.14 6.26
C VAL A 128 3.20 -1.81 4.95
N ALA A 129 2.54 -1.45 3.85
CA ALA A 129 2.93 -1.86 2.51
C ALA A 129 4.22 -1.13 2.06
N PRO A 130 5.02 -1.72 1.15
CA PRO A 130 6.13 -1.02 0.54
C PRO A 130 5.68 0.19 -0.29
N GLN A 131 6.54 1.20 -0.38
CA GLN A 131 6.43 2.30 -1.35
C GLN A 131 7.49 2.14 -2.45
N ASN A 132 7.26 2.79 -3.60
CA ASN A 132 8.22 2.73 -4.69
C ASN A 132 9.40 3.72 -4.46
N PRO A 133 10.66 3.30 -4.67
CA PRO A 133 11.11 1.93 -4.88
C PRO A 133 11.16 1.14 -3.57
N ALA A 134 10.71 -0.12 -3.60
CA ALA A 134 10.61 -0.97 -2.39
C ALA A 134 11.97 -1.27 -1.73
N SER A 135 13.08 -1.17 -2.46
CA SER A 135 14.43 -1.27 -1.91
C SER A 135 14.73 -0.16 -0.89
N CYS A 136 14.19 1.04 -1.13
CA CYS A 136 14.29 2.19 -0.24
C CYS A 136 13.24 2.16 0.87
N TYR A 137 11.99 1.83 0.50
CA TYR A 137 10.83 1.92 1.37
C TYR A 137 10.13 0.57 1.48
N PRO A 138 10.75 -0.44 2.11
CA PRO A 138 10.22 -1.80 2.14
C PRO A 138 8.93 -1.92 2.98
N GLY A 139 8.64 -0.97 3.87
CA GLY A 139 7.55 -1.11 4.82
C GLY A 139 7.85 -2.20 5.85
N GLY A 140 6.82 -2.93 6.29
CA GLY A 140 6.94 -4.05 7.23
C GLY A 140 6.76 -3.69 8.71
N GLY A 141 6.71 -2.40 9.06
CA GLY A 141 6.31 -1.94 10.38
C GLY A 141 4.81 -2.13 10.64
N GLN A 142 4.39 -2.03 11.91
CA GLN A 142 2.97 -1.98 12.26
C GLN A 142 2.37 -0.64 11.86
N GLN A 143 1.18 -0.68 11.26
CA GLN A 143 0.37 0.49 10.94
C GLN A 143 -0.96 0.44 11.68
N THR A 144 -1.37 1.59 12.21
CA THR A 144 -2.71 1.85 12.72
C THR A 144 -3.27 3.07 12.01
N PHE A 145 -4.41 2.92 11.33
CA PHE A 145 -5.15 4.04 10.75
C PHE A 145 -6.35 4.41 11.61
N ILE A 146 -6.57 5.71 11.80
CA ILE A 146 -7.77 6.28 12.43
C ILE A 146 -8.52 7.15 11.43
N LYS A 147 -9.85 7.11 11.44
CA LYS A 147 -10.67 7.92 10.51
C LYS A 147 -10.65 9.41 10.86
N ASP A 148 -10.80 9.73 12.15
CA ASP A 148 -10.84 11.09 12.67
C ASP A 148 -9.63 11.34 13.58
N SER A 149 -8.65 12.11 13.11
CA SER A 149 -7.50 12.54 13.91
C SER A 149 -7.74 13.85 14.67
N ARG A 150 -8.95 14.43 14.55
CA ARG A 150 -9.36 15.68 15.18
C ARG A 150 -10.36 15.48 16.31
N ASP A 151 -10.69 14.22 16.65
CA ASP A 151 -11.48 13.91 17.84
C ASP A 151 -10.83 14.57 19.07
N PRO A 152 -11.57 15.44 19.79
CA PRO A 152 -11.04 16.18 20.93
C PRO A 152 -10.62 15.30 22.11
N ASN A 153 -11.03 14.03 22.14
CA ASN A 153 -10.65 13.08 23.17
C ASN A 153 -9.29 12.40 22.88
N ILE A 154 -8.75 12.54 21.67
CA ILE A 154 -7.41 12.08 21.34
C ILE A 154 -6.39 13.01 21.98
N LYS A 155 -5.50 12.45 22.79
CA LYS A 155 -4.42 13.20 23.43
C LYS A 155 -3.13 13.03 22.63
N TRP A 156 -2.54 14.16 22.28
CA TRP A 156 -1.26 14.23 21.57
C TRP A 156 -0.23 14.83 22.53
N SER A 157 0.92 14.17 22.72
CA SER A 157 2.01 14.77 23.50
C SER A 157 2.61 16.00 22.79
N ASP A 158 3.47 16.75 23.47
CA ASP A 158 4.14 17.93 22.90
C ASP A 158 5.06 17.54 21.74
N GLY A 159 5.66 16.36 21.83
CA GLY A 159 6.54 15.77 20.82
C GLY A 159 7.99 15.77 21.29
N GLU A 160 8.73 14.75 20.89
CA GLU A 160 10.13 14.55 21.24
C GLU A 160 10.97 14.34 19.99
N SER A 161 12.18 14.89 19.98
CA SER A 161 13.16 14.64 18.92
C SER A 161 13.63 13.19 18.99
N ILE A 162 13.91 12.59 17.82
CA ILE A 162 14.57 11.28 17.75
C ILE A 162 15.99 11.40 17.20
N THR A 163 16.77 10.32 17.23
CA THR A 163 18.11 10.31 16.62
C THR A 163 18.00 10.40 15.10
N VAL A 164 18.37 11.55 14.54
CA VAL A 164 18.41 11.78 13.09
C VAL A 164 19.77 11.35 12.54
N LYS A 165 19.75 10.42 11.59
CA LYS A 165 20.89 9.99 10.78
C LYS A 165 20.66 10.40 9.32
N PRO A 166 21.73 10.61 8.54
CA PRO A 166 21.62 10.75 7.09
C PRO A 166 20.86 9.55 6.51
N PHE A 167 19.83 9.83 5.72
CA PHE A 167 19.10 8.80 4.98
C PHE A 167 19.49 8.87 3.51
N SER A 168 19.86 7.73 2.95
CA SER A 168 20.02 7.53 1.53
C SER A 168 19.35 6.22 1.15
N CYS A 169 18.72 6.19 -0.02
CA CYS A 169 18.34 4.95 -0.66
C CYS A 169 19.59 4.04 -0.81
N PRO A 170 19.50 2.75 -0.43
CA PRO A 170 20.54 1.78 -0.73
C PRO A 170 20.67 1.53 -2.24
#